data_AF-A0A920RAC0-F1
#
_entry.id   AF-A0A920RAC0-F1
#
_cell.length_a   1.000
_cell.length_b   1.000
_cell.length_c   1.000
_cell.angle_alpha   90.00
_cell.angle_beta   90.00
_cell.angle_gamma   90.00
#
_symmetry.space_group_name_H-M   'P 1'
#
loop_
_entity.id
_entity.type
_entity.pdbx_description
1 polymer ?
#
loop_
_entity_poly.entity_id
_entity_poly.type
_entity_poly.pdbx_seq_one_letter_code
_entity_poly.pdbx_strand_id
1 'polypeptide(L)'
;MHPSPEPFVEQTLARHRGLVVDLRRTFEALRDGNKRLRHQNSGDNIDLDALITAHADAAAGHEMSDHLFTQHRRIDRDIAVMFMVDVSGSTKGWINDAERESLVLLCEALEILGDRYAIYGFSGMTRKRCELYRIKRFDDDYGADVRARISGIKPQDYTRMGVIIRHLTRLLNTVEARTRLLITLSDGKPDDYDGYRGEYGIEDTRQALLEAKHTGVHPFCITIDHKGHDYLPHMYGAVNYTVIEDVRQLPVRVSDIYRRLTA
;
A
#
# COMPACT_ATOMS: atom_id res chain seq x y z
N MET A 1 -6.64 16.03 -11.57
CA MET A 1 -7.20 15.19 -12.65
C MET A 1 -8.58 15.72 -13.03
N HIS A 2 -8.94 15.74 -14.31
CA HIS A 2 -10.30 16.13 -14.70
C HIS A 2 -11.29 15.00 -14.39
N PRO A 3 -12.41 15.28 -13.71
CA PRO A 3 -13.43 14.26 -13.45
C PRO A 3 -14.08 13.79 -14.76
N SER A 4 -14.33 12.48 -14.87
CA SER A 4 -15.11 11.88 -15.94
C SER A 4 -16.46 11.41 -15.40
N PRO A 5 -17.57 11.63 -16.12
CA PRO A 5 -18.89 11.12 -15.73
C PRO A 5 -19.04 9.62 -16.00
N GLU A 6 -18.02 8.97 -16.57
CA GLU A 6 -18.05 7.53 -16.80
C GLU A 6 -18.14 6.75 -15.48
N PRO A 7 -19.08 5.80 -15.36
CA PRO A 7 -19.28 5.02 -14.13
C PRO A 7 -18.24 3.88 -14.02
N PHE A 8 -16.97 4.17 -14.29
CA PHE A 8 -15.89 3.18 -14.28
C PHE A 8 -15.76 2.56 -12.90
N VAL A 9 -15.73 3.37 -11.84
CA VAL A 9 -15.61 2.87 -10.45
C VAL A 9 -16.77 1.95 -10.11
N GLU A 10 -18.01 2.35 -10.37
CA GLU A 10 -19.20 1.55 -10.09
C GLU A 10 -19.20 0.23 -10.89
N GLN A 11 -18.79 0.28 -12.16
CA GLN A 11 -18.66 -0.92 -13.00
C GLN A 11 -17.58 -1.86 -12.50
N THR A 12 -16.42 -1.35 -12.08
CA THR A 12 -15.33 -2.14 -11.49
C THR A 12 -15.80 -2.83 -10.21
N LEU A 13 -16.49 -2.12 -9.33
CA LEU A 13 -17.02 -2.68 -8.07
C LEU A 13 -18.09 -3.74 -8.33
N ALA A 14 -18.94 -3.55 -9.35
CA ALA A 14 -19.92 -4.54 -9.76
C ALA A 14 -19.27 -5.79 -10.36
N ARG A 15 -18.27 -5.61 -11.25
CA ARG A 15 -17.50 -6.68 -11.90
C ARG A 15 -16.77 -7.54 -10.87
N HIS A 16 -16.15 -6.90 -9.89
CA HIS A 16 -15.29 -7.53 -8.88
C HIS A 16 -15.99 -7.68 -7.52
N ARG A 17 -17.33 -7.75 -7.50
CA ARG A 17 -18.11 -7.80 -6.25
C ARG A 17 -17.67 -8.91 -5.29
N GLY A 18 -17.35 -10.10 -5.83
CA GLY A 18 -16.83 -11.21 -5.03
C GLY A 18 -15.50 -10.87 -4.35
N LEU A 19 -14.57 -10.28 -5.10
CA LEU A 19 -13.29 -9.82 -4.56
C LEU A 19 -13.46 -8.72 -3.52
N VAL A 20 -14.42 -7.80 -3.69
CA VAL A 20 -14.69 -6.75 -2.70
C VAL A 20 -15.18 -7.35 -1.39
N VAL A 21 -15.99 -8.41 -1.44
CA VAL A 21 -16.43 -9.15 -0.24
C VAL A 21 -15.24 -9.86 0.43
N ASP A 22 -14.39 -10.52 -0.34
CA ASP A 22 -13.20 -11.19 0.18
C ASP A 22 -12.18 -10.19 0.77
N LEU A 23 -11.98 -9.06 0.09
CA LEU A 23 -11.22 -7.91 0.57
C LEU A 23 -11.78 -7.47 1.92
N ARG A 24 -13.07 -7.17 1.98
CA ARG A 24 -13.71 -6.71 3.20
C ARG A 24 -13.49 -7.66 4.36
N ARG A 25 -13.72 -8.95 4.17
CA ARG A 25 -13.50 -9.97 5.21
C ARG A 25 -12.04 -10.04 5.66
N THR A 26 -11.10 -9.98 4.72
CA THR A 26 -9.66 -10.03 4.99
C THR A 26 -9.17 -8.79 5.74
N PHE A 27 -9.66 -7.62 5.34
CA PHE A 27 -9.26 -6.33 5.90
C PHE A 27 -9.99 -6.00 7.21
N GLU A 28 -11.22 -6.47 7.42
CA GLU A 28 -11.90 -6.43 8.73
C GLU A 28 -11.14 -7.27 9.76
N ALA A 29 -10.73 -8.50 9.40
CA ALA A 29 -9.90 -9.34 10.25
C ALA A 29 -8.54 -8.70 10.56
N LEU A 30 -7.98 -7.97 9.58
CA LEU A 30 -6.80 -7.16 9.85
C LEU A 30 -7.14 -6.05 10.84
N ARG A 31 -8.18 -5.25 10.61
CA ARG A 31 -8.61 -4.09 11.43
C ARG A 31 -8.84 -4.43 12.89
N ASP A 32 -9.39 -5.60 13.18
CA ASP A 32 -9.63 -6.12 14.53
C ASP A 32 -8.37 -6.74 15.15
N GLY A 33 -7.22 -6.07 15.00
CA GLY A 33 -5.90 -6.46 15.50
C GLY A 33 -5.78 -6.45 17.04
N ASN A 34 -6.73 -7.07 17.74
CA ASN A 34 -6.62 -7.44 19.14
C ASN A 34 -5.51 -8.50 19.25
N LYS A 35 -4.29 -8.06 19.59
CA LYS A 35 -3.23 -9.00 19.92
C LYS A 35 -3.49 -9.49 21.35
N ARG A 36 -3.89 -10.75 21.49
CA ARG A 36 -3.97 -11.42 22.78
C ARG A 36 -2.56 -11.70 23.26
N LEU A 37 -2.09 -10.90 24.20
CA LEU A 37 -0.83 -11.13 24.90
C LEU A 37 -1.05 -12.22 25.94
N ARG A 38 -0.20 -13.25 25.90
CA ARG A 38 -0.20 -14.38 26.84
C ARG A 38 0.87 -14.19 27.91
N HIS A 39 0.82 -14.95 29.00
CA HIS A 39 1.79 -14.87 30.09
C HIS A 39 1.93 -13.45 30.68
N GLN A 40 0.82 -12.80 30.96
CA GLN A 40 0.80 -11.47 31.58
C GLN A 40 0.55 -11.60 33.09
N ASN A 41 1.11 -10.70 33.89
CA ASN A 41 0.87 -10.67 35.35
C ASN A 41 -0.53 -10.18 35.72
N SER A 42 -1.22 -9.54 34.78
CA SER A 42 -2.59 -9.07 34.93
C SER A 42 -3.23 -8.97 33.55
N GLY A 43 -4.54 -9.19 33.44
CA GLY A 43 -5.22 -9.10 32.15
C GLY A 43 -6.72 -9.34 32.25
N ASP A 44 -7.36 -9.33 31.09
CA ASP A 44 -8.82 -9.41 30.96
C ASP A 44 -9.36 -10.82 31.20
N ASN A 45 -8.49 -11.84 31.07
CA ASN A 45 -8.86 -13.24 31.25
C ASN A 45 -7.67 -14.09 31.72
N ILE A 46 -7.92 -15.28 32.22
CA ILE A 46 -6.89 -16.24 32.67
C ILE A 46 -6.29 -16.96 31.45
N ASP A 47 -4.96 -17.11 31.44
CA ASP A 47 -4.24 -17.99 30.52
C ASP A 47 -4.22 -19.41 31.11
N LEU A 48 -5.14 -20.26 30.67
CA LEU A 48 -5.28 -21.62 31.20
C LEU A 48 -4.02 -22.46 31.01
N ASP A 49 -3.31 -22.34 29.88
CA ASP A 49 -2.09 -23.12 29.67
C ASP A 49 -0.99 -22.65 30.63
N ALA A 50 -0.83 -21.33 30.80
CA ALA A 50 0.13 -20.78 31.77
C ALA A 50 -0.21 -21.20 33.22
N LEU A 51 -1.51 -21.23 33.57
CA LEU A 51 -1.98 -21.69 34.88
C LEU A 51 -1.73 -23.18 35.09
N ILE A 52 -2.00 -24.02 34.08
CA ILE A 52 -1.76 -25.46 34.15
C ILE A 52 -0.26 -25.72 34.33
N THR A 53 0.59 -25.06 33.54
CA THR A 53 2.05 -25.18 33.67
C THR A 53 2.53 -24.70 35.04
N ALA A 54 2.10 -23.52 35.50
CA ALA A 54 2.50 -22.98 36.80
C ALA A 54 2.04 -23.88 37.97
N HIS A 55 0.88 -24.51 37.85
CA HIS A 55 0.38 -25.46 38.86
C HIS A 55 1.15 -26.79 38.84
N ALA A 56 1.51 -27.29 37.67
CA ALA A 56 2.34 -28.47 37.52
C ALA A 56 3.77 -28.24 38.09
N ASP A 57 4.36 -27.09 37.79
CA ASP A 57 5.67 -26.68 38.30
C ASP A 57 5.66 -26.55 39.82
N ALA A 58 4.62 -25.91 40.39
CA ALA A 58 4.45 -25.82 41.84
C ALA A 58 4.29 -27.20 42.50
N ALA A 59 3.54 -28.12 41.88
CA ALA A 59 3.40 -29.49 42.37
C ALA A 59 4.73 -30.27 42.31
N ALA A 60 5.62 -29.92 41.39
CA ALA A 60 6.99 -30.45 41.29
C ALA A 60 8.00 -29.76 42.22
N GLY A 61 7.59 -28.74 42.99
CA GLY A 61 8.43 -28.01 43.95
C GLY A 61 9.16 -26.79 43.37
N HIS A 62 8.82 -26.36 42.15
CA HIS A 62 9.31 -25.12 41.55
C HIS A 62 8.45 -23.91 41.96
N GLU A 63 8.99 -22.71 41.76
CA GLU A 63 8.26 -21.46 42.01
C GLU A 63 7.12 -21.28 41.00
N MET A 64 5.93 -20.92 41.49
CA MET A 64 4.77 -20.69 40.65
C MET A 64 4.91 -19.35 39.92
N SER A 65 4.74 -19.35 38.60
CA SER A 65 4.76 -18.12 37.81
C SER A 65 3.50 -17.28 38.04
N ASP A 66 3.66 -15.97 38.23
CA ASP A 66 2.56 -15.00 38.35
C ASP A 66 2.01 -14.54 36.99
N HIS A 67 2.66 -14.95 35.89
CA HIS A 67 2.30 -14.63 34.51
C HIS A 67 1.11 -15.47 34.02
N LEU A 68 -0.04 -15.36 34.70
CA LEU A 68 -1.20 -16.26 34.54
C LEU A 68 -2.34 -15.69 33.71
N PHE A 69 -2.20 -14.49 33.18
CA PHE A 69 -3.28 -13.78 32.51
C PHE A 69 -3.02 -13.59 31.02
N THR A 70 -4.12 -13.39 30.29
CA THR A 70 -4.10 -12.86 28.93
C THR A 70 -4.69 -11.47 28.89
N GLN A 71 -4.07 -10.60 28.10
CA GLN A 71 -4.51 -9.21 27.92
C GLN A 71 -4.80 -8.95 26.44
N HIS A 72 -5.92 -8.30 26.13
CA HIS A 72 -6.19 -7.82 24.78
C HIS A 72 -5.57 -6.45 24.60
N ARG A 73 -4.53 -6.37 23.77
CA ARG A 73 -3.97 -5.09 23.36
C ARG A 73 -4.54 -4.69 22.01
N ARG A 74 -5.31 -3.60 21.98
CA ARG A 74 -5.62 -2.89 20.73
C ARG A 74 -4.33 -2.24 20.23
N ILE A 75 -3.92 -2.61 19.03
CA ILE A 75 -2.86 -1.89 18.33
C ILE A 75 -3.52 -0.70 17.63
N ASP A 76 -3.27 0.50 18.13
CA ASP A 76 -3.65 1.72 17.39
C ASP A 76 -2.83 1.78 16.10
N ARG A 77 -3.54 1.60 14.98
CA ARG A 77 -2.98 1.74 13.65
C ARG A 77 -2.93 3.21 13.30
N ASP A 78 -1.73 3.67 13.01
CA ASP A 78 -1.48 5.02 12.53
C ASP A 78 -0.61 4.96 11.28
N ILE A 79 -1.26 4.66 10.16
CA ILE A 79 -0.65 4.48 8.85
C ILE A 79 -1.16 5.57 7.91
N ALA A 80 -0.23 6.22 7.20
CA ALA A 80 -0.53 7.12 6.10
C ALA A 80 -0.02 6.52 4.79
N VAL A 81 -0.91 6.40 3.80
CA VAL A 81 -0.64 5.72 2.53
C VAL A 81 -0.72 6.73 1.39
N MET A 82 0.29 6.80 0.54
CA MET A 82 0.26 7.64 -0.65
C MET A 82 0.40 6.77 -1.89
N PHE A 83 -0.62 6.80 -2.76
CA PHE A 83 -0.56 6.15 -4.06
C PHE A 83 0.03 7.11 -5.09
N MET A 84 1.08 6.63 -5.74
CA MET A 84 1.69 7.19 -6.93
C MET A 84 1.27 6.33 -8.12
N VAL A 85 0.31 6.82 -8.90
CA VAL A 85 -0.28 6.11 -10.05
C VAL A 85 0.39 6.62 -11.31
N ASP A 86 0.97 5.70 -12.06
CA ASP A 86 1.53 6.02 -13.36
C ASP A 86 0.40 6.26 -14.36
N VAL A 87 0.39 7.43 -14.99
CA VAL A 87 -0.55 7.73 -16.07
C VAL A 87 0.17 7.91 -17.40
N SER A 88 1.44 7.50 -17.50
CA SER A 88 2.24 7.62 -18.72
C SER A 88 2.01 6.48 -19.72
N GLY A 89 2.31 6.77 -21.00
CA GLY A 89 2.49 5.79 -22.06
C GLY A 89 1.22 5.10 -22.54
N SER A 90 1.25 4.56 -23.78
CA SER A 90 0.14 3.80 -24.38
C SER A 90 -0.03 2.40 -23.77
N THR A 91 0.19 2.24 -22.46
CA THR A 91 0.21 0.97 -21.73
C THR A 91 -1.07 0.24 -22.08
N LYS A 92 -0.93 -0.75 -22.96
CA LYS A 92 -1.97 -1.34 -23.83
C LYS A 92 -3.31 -1.30 -23.10
N GLY A 93 -4.36 -0.67 -23.64
CA GLY A 93 -5.55 -0.23 -22.88
C GLY A 93 -6.05 -1.15 -21.73
N TRP A 94 -5.93 -2.47 -21.87
CA TRP A 94 -6.19 -3.45 -20.81
C TRP A 94 -5.31 -3.31 -19.53
N ILE A 95 -4.03 -2.92 -19.64
CA ILE A 95 -3.12 -2.71 -18.51
C ILE A 95 -3.55 -1.46 -17.74
N ASN A 96 -3.84 -0.36 -18.44
CA ASN A 96 -4.33 0.85 -17.81
C ASN A 96 -5.66 0.60 -17.07
N ASP A 97 -6.58 -0.14 -17.72
CA ASP A 97 -7.81 -0.54 -17.06
C ASP A 97 -7.53 -1.41 -15.83
N ALA A 98 -6.61 -2.38 -15.91
CA ALA A 98 -6.25 -3.21 -14.76
C ALA A 98 -5.60 -2.42 -13.62
N GLU A 99 -4.74 -1.42 -13.90
CA GLU A 99 -4.17 -0.52 -12.89
C GLU A 99 -5.23 0.35 -12.23
N ARG A 100 -6.17 0.90 -13.01
CA ARG A 100 -7.31 1.68 -12.50
C ARG A 100 -8.26 0.82 -11.68
N GLU A 101 -8.55 -0.40 -12.14
CA GLU A 101 -9.33 -1.38 -11.38
C GLU A 101 -8.64 -1.73 -10.05
N SER A 102 -7.32 -1.94 -10.09
CA SER A 102 -6.51 -2.20 -8.92
C SER A 102 -6.57 -1.05 -7.92
N LEU A 103 -6.44 0.18 -8.40
CA LEU A 103 -6.55 1.39 -7.60
C LEU A 103 -7.92 1.49 -6.92
N VAL A 104 -9.01 1.22 -7.64
CA VAL A 104 -10.37 1.23 -7.06
C VAL A 104 -10.49 0.20 -5.93
N LEU A 105 -10.04 -1.04 -6.16
CA LEU A 105 -10.10 -2.10 -5.14
C LEU A 105 -9.24 -1.78 -3.91
N LEU A 106 -8.07 -1.17 -4.12
CA LEU A 106 -7.19 -0.68 -3.06
C LEU A 106 -7.84 0.43 -2.23
N CYS A 107 -8.54 1.37 -2.88
CA CYS A 107 -9.27 2.42 -2.18
C CYS A 107 -10.35 1.82 -1.29
N GLU A 108 -11.17 0.89 -1.81
CA GLU A 108 -12.20 0.21 -0.99
C GLU A 108 -11.59 -0.53 0.21
N ALA A 109 -10.45 -1.20 0.02
CA ALA A 109 -9.75 -1.88 1.12
C ALA A 109 -9.32 -0.89 2.22
N LEU A 110 -8.85 0.30 1.84
CA LEU A 110 -8.41 1.33 2.79
C LEU A 110 -9.55 2.01 3.51
N GLU A 111 -10.67 2.25 2.83
CA GLU A 111 -11.90 2.74 3.47
C GLU A 111 -12.38 1.77 4.56
N ILE A 112 -12.23 0.46 4.34
CA ILE A 112 -12.61 -0.57 5.33
C ILE A 112 -11.66 -0.57 6.53
N LEU A 113 -10.36 -0.41 6.29
CA LEU A 113 -9.34 -0.29 7.34
C LEU A 113 -9.50 1.00 8.16
N GLY A 114 -9.93 2.09 7.52
CA GLY A 114 -9.96 3.42 8.11
C GLY A 114 -8.60 4.13 8.09
N ASP A 115 -7.68 3.69 7.21
CA ASP A 115 -6.35 4.30 7.08
C ASP A 115 -6.42 5.59 6.25
N ARG A 116 -5.57 6.57 6.58
CA ARG A 116 -5.49 7.83 5.84
C ARG A 116 -4.71 7.63 4.55
N TYR A 117 -5.28 8.05 3.42
CA TYR A 117 -4.60 7.93 2.14
C TYR A 117 -4.79 9.09 1.17
N ALA A 118 -3.83 9.24 0.27
CA ALA A 118 -3.84 10.20 -0.83
C ALA A 118 -3.49 9.49 -2.16
N ILE A 119 -3.98 10.06 -3.28
CA ILE A 119 -3.76 9.52 -4.62
C ILE A 119 -3.26 10.64 -5.53
N TYR A 120 -2.11 10.39 -6.16
CA TYR A 120 -1.52 11.27 -7.15
C TYR A 120 -1.19 10.48 -8.41
N GLY A 121 -1.68 10.95 -9.55
CA GLY A 121 -1.20 10.53 -10.86
C GLY A 121 0.07 11.26 -11.23
N PHE A 122 0.96 10.68 -12.02
CA PHE A 122 2.13 11.38 -12.54
C PHE A 122 2.40 11.07 -14.01
N SER A 123 2.97 12.06 -14.69
CA SER A 123 3.50 11.93 -16.04
C SER A 123 4.71 12.84 -16.19
N GLY A 124 5.59 12.55 -17.14
CA GLY A 124 6.80 13.29 -17.41
C GLY A 124 7.00 13.50 -18.90
N MET A 125 7.80 14.51 -19.24
CA MET A 125 8.38 14.70 -20.55
C MET A 125 9.70 15.43 -20.34
N THR A 126 10.79 14.68 -20.33
CA THR A 126 12.15 15.11 -20.00
C THR A 126 12.25 15.70 -18.59
N ARG A 127 13.44 16.20 -18.22
CA ARG A 127 13.65 16.97 -16.99
C ARG A 127 12.91 18.31 -16.92
N LYS A 128 12.33 18.76 -18.03
CA LYS A 128 11.71 20.09 -18.14
C LYS A 128 10.22 20.10 -17.79
N ARG A 129 9.54 18.96 -17.87
CA ARG A 129 8.11 18.86 -17.58
C ARG A 129 7.84 17.58 -16.83
N CYS A 130 7.61 17.69 -15.53
CA CYS A 130 7.17 16.58 -14.69
C CYS A 130 5.86 17.01 -14.04
N GLU A 131 4.77 16.36 -14.44
CA GLU A 131 3.42 16.72 -14.05
C GLU A 131 2.91 15.79 -12.97
N LEU A 132 2.26 16.38 -11.97
CA LEU A 132 1.61 15.67 -10.89
C LEU A 132 0.13 16.00 -10.91
N TYR A 133 -0.70 14.98 -11.07
CA TYR A 133 -2.15 15.11 -11.09
C TYR A 133 -2.72 14.71 -9.73
N ARG A 134 -3.19 15.69 -8.99
CA ARG A 134 -3.92 15.45 -7.74
C ARG A 134 -5.26 14.78 -8.04
N ILE A 135 -5.47 13.59 -7.46
CA ILE A 135 -6.74 12.85 -7.51
C ILE A 135 -7.44 12.97 -6.17
N LYS A 136 -6.74 12.62 -5.07
CA LYS A 136 -7.24 12.69 -3.68
C LYS A 136 -6.12 13.17 -2.74
N ARG A 137 -6.40 14.11 -1.84
CA ARG A 137 -5.53 14.45 -0.69
C ARG A 137 -5.90 13.64 0.54
N PHE A 138 -5.04 13.67 1.56
CA PHE A 138 -5.34 13.05 2.85
C PHE A 138 -6.64 13.60 3.47
N ASP A 139 -6.88 14.90 3.34
CA ASP A 139 -8.07 15.58 3.90
C ASP A 139 -9.30 15.52 2.99
N ASP A 140 -9.19 14.92 1.80
CA ASP A 140 -10.33 14.77 0.89
C ASP A 140 -11.04 13.43 1.20
N ASP A 141 -12.36 13.45 1.33
CA ASP A 141 -13.18 12.23 1.43
C ASP A 141 -13.21 11.46 0.11
N TYR A 142 -13.33 10.14 0.19
CA TYR A 142 -13.55 9.28 -0.98
C TYR A 142 -15.00 9.31 -1.45
N GLY A 143 -15.41 10.48 -1.94
CA GLY A 143 -16.74 10.72 -2.49
C GLY A 143 -16.82 10.57 -4.02
N ALA A 144 -17.98 10.96 -4.57
CA ALA A 144 -18.25 10.93 -6.00
C ALA A 144 -17.21 11.71 -6.83
N ASP A 145 -16.70 12.84 -6.32
CA ASP A 145 -15.70 13.65 -7.02
C ASP A 145 -14.37 12.93 -7.20
N VAL A 146 -13.89 12.24 -6.17
CA VAL A 146 -12.64 11.47 -6.24
C VAL A 146 -12.82 10.28 -7.17
N ARG A 147 -13.95 9.57 -7.07
CA ARG A 147 -14.31 8.48 -7.97
C ARG A 147 -14.35 8.94 -9.43
N ALA A 148 -14.96 10.08 -9.71
CA ALA A 148 -14.99 10.68 -11.05
C ALA A 148 -13.59 11.07 -11.54
N ARG A 149 -12.69 11.54 -10.66
CA ARG A 149 -11.28 11.81 -11.01
C ARG A 149 -10.50 10.53 -11.33
N ILE A 150 -10.77 9.42 -10.63
CA ILE A 150 -10.22 8.10 -10.94
C ILE A 150 -10.76 7.60 -12.30
N SER A 151 -12.07 7.76 -12.54
CA SER A 151 -12.68 7.49 -13.85
C SER A 151 -12.04 8.33 -14.96
N GLY A 152 -11.60 9.55 -14.65
CA GLY A 152 -10.96 10.45 -15.59
C GLY A 152 -9.51 10.16 -15.94
N ILE A 153 -8.85 9.20 -15.25
CA ILE A 153 -7.46 8.80 -15.53
C ILE A 153 -7.32 8.39 -16.99
N LYS A 154 -6.49 9.12 -17.72
CA LYS A 154 -6.18 8.89 -19.14
C LYS A 154 -4.67 8.80 -19.31
N PRO A 155 -4.19 7.91 -20.19
CA PRO A 155 -2.78 7.86 -20.53
C PRO A 155 -2.28 9.22 -21.06
N GLN A 156 -1.07 9.57 -20.66
CA GLN A 156 -0.34 10.80 -20.96
C GLN A 156 1.04 10.43 -21.54
N ASP A 157 2.06 11.26 -21.30
CA ASP A 157 3.37 11.20 -21.94
C ASP A 157 4.27 10.08 -21.37
N TYR A 158 5.39 10.42 -20.72
CA TYR A 158 6.47 9.52 -20.32
C TYR A 158 6.57 9.35 -18.80
N THR A 159 7.45 8.47 -18.34
CA THR A 159 7.59 8.03 -16.95
C THR A 159 8.90 8.57 -16.33
N ARG A 160 8.81 9.64 -15.53
CA ARG A 160 9.96 10.16 -14.76
C ARG A 160 9.73 10.09 -13.25
N MET A 161 10.06 8.93 -12.66
CA MET A 161 9.69 8.61 -11.28
C MET A 161 10.52 9.34 -10.22
N GLY A 162 11.84 9.51 -10.40
CA GLY A 162 12.73 9.97 -9.32
C GLY A 162 12.34 11.31 -8.72
N VAL A 163 11.99 12.29 -9.55
CA VAL A 163 11.52 13.62 -9.07
C VAL A 163 10.16 13.55 -8.39
N ILE A 164 9.26 12.68 -8.88
CA ILE A 164 7.92 12.49 -8.34
C ILE A 164 8.01 11.82 -6.97
N ILE A 165 8.80 10.76 -6.83
CA ILE A 165 9.06 10.09 -5.55
C ILE A 165 9.58 11.10 -4.53
N ARG A 166 10.61 11.89 -4.86
CA ARG A 166 11.15 12.91 -3.95
C ARG A 166 10.11 13.96 -3.55
N HIS A 167 9.25 14.37 -4.48
CA HIS A 167 8.19 15.33 -4.18
C HIS A 167 7.10 14.73 -3.27
N LEU A 168 6.63 13.53 -3.59
CA LEU A 168 5.64 12.81 -2.81
C LEU A 168 6.15 12.43 -1.43
N THR A 169 7.41 12.01 -1.29
CA THR A 169 8.08 11.80 -0.01
C THR A 169 8.05 13.06 0.86
N ARG A 170 8.35 14.24 0.29
CA ARG A 170 8.24 15.50 1.05
C ARG A 170 6.83 15.77 1.54
N LEU A 171 5.81 15.55 0.70
CA LEU A 171 4.40 15.69 1.10
C LEU A 171 3.99 14.67 2.15
N LEU A 172 4.47 13.44 2.04
CA LEU A 172 4.15 12.38 3.00
C LEU A 172 4.82 12.61 4.36
N ASN A 173 6.01 13.22 4.38
CA ASN A 173 6.71 13.60 5.61
C ASN A 173 6.03 14.74 6.38
N THR A 174 5.16 15.53 5.75
CA THR A 174 4.34 16.51 6.49
C THR A 174 3.15 15.87 7.20
N VAL A 175 2.84 14.60 6.90
CA VAL A 175 1.76 13.87 7.57
C VAL A 175 2.30 13.25 8.86
N GLU A 176 1.64 13.57 9.97
CA GLU A 176 1.89 12.95 11.26
C GLU A 176 1.28 11.55 11.27
N ALA A 177 2.10 10.53 11.00
CA ALA A 177 1.74 9.12 11.06
C ALA A 177 2.93 8.30 11.53
N ARG A 178 2.70 7.27 12.36
CA ARG A 178 3.74 6.32 12.81
C ARG A 178 4.37 5.58 11.64
N THR A 179 3.57 5.11 10.70
CA THR A 179 4.05 4.41 9.50
C THR A 179 3.62 5.17 8.25
N ARG A 180 4.57 5.50 7.38
CA ARG A 180 4.32 6.20 6.11
C ARG A 180 4.64 5.27 4.94
N LEU A 181 3.67 4.99 4.09
CA LEU A 181 3.79 4.06 2.96
C LEU A 181 3.61 4.81 1.64
N LEU A 182 4.57 4.69 0.73
CA LEU A 182 4.48 5.20 -0.64
C LEU A 182 4.28 4.00 -1.59
N ILE A 183 3.06 3.82 -2.10
CA ILE A 183 2.73 2.74 -3.02
C ILE A 183 2.80 3.26 -4.45
N THR A 184 3.64 2.64 -5.26
CA THR A 184 3.69 2.90 -6.71
C THR A 184 2.83 1.87 -7.44
N LEU A 185 1.86 2.34 -8.23
CA LEU A 185 1.09 1.55 -9.19
C LEU A 185 1.57 1.95 -10.58
N SER A 186 2.36 1.08 -11.19
CA SER A 186 3.01 1.31 -12.49
C SER A 186 3.44 -0.03 -13.06
N ASP A 187 3.57 -0.13 -14.37
CA ASP A 187 4.32 -1.20 -15.02
C ASP A 187 5.78 -1.27 -14.52
N GLY A 188 6.29 -0.19 -13.91
CA GLY A 188 7.46 -0.17 -13.05
C GLY A 188 8.73 0.29 -13.75
N LYS A 189 8.69 0.53 -15.06
CA LYS A 189 9.89 0.85 -15.84
C LYS A 189 10.02 2.37 -16.06
N PRO A 190 11.08 3.00 -15.52
CA PRO A 190 11.41 4.38 -15.86
C PRO A 190 11.66 4.51 -17.38
N ASP A 191 10.88 5.36 -18.04
CA ASP A 191 10.93 5.54 -19.49
C ASP A 191 10.68 7.01 -19.85
N ASP A 192 11.73 7.76 -20.17
CA ASP A 192 11.65 9.14 -20.66
C ASP A 192 12.57 9.36 -21.87
N TYR A 193 12.21 10.33 -22.72
CA TYR A 193 12.80 10.54 -24.05
C TYR A 193 14.26 11.05 -24.02
N ASP A 194 14.70 11.67 -22.91
CA ASP A 194 16.00 12.35 -22.79
C ASP A 194 17.16 11.46 -22.31
N GLY A 195 17.10 10.16 -22.58
CA GLY A 195 18.13 9.21 -22.13
C GLY A 195 17.94 8.72 -20.70
N TYR A 196 16.80 9.04 -20.07
CA TYR A 196 16.38 8.44 -18.81
C TYR A 196 16.02 6.95 -18.94
N ARG A 197 15.90 6.44 -20.17
CA ARG A 197 15.75 5.00 -20.44
C ARG A 197 16.98 4.22 -19.98
N GLY A 198 16.76 3.11 -19.28
CA GLY A 198 17.80 2.15 -18.90
C GLY A 198 18.43 2.44 -17.54
N GLU A 199 19.75 2.24 -17.43
CA GLU A 199 20.46 2.23 -16.15
C GLU A 199 20.34 3.56 -15.38
N TYR A 200 20.39 4.70 -16.07
CA TYR A 200 20.27 6.01 -15.40
C TYR A 200 18.92 6.21 -14.71
N GLY A 201 17.80 5.93 -15.40
CA GLY A 201 16.47 6.08 -14.81
C GLY A 201 16.21 5.07 -13.70
N ILE A 202 16.74 3.85 -13.84
CA ILE A 202 16.72 2.83 -12.78
C ILE A 202 17.47 3.34 -11.55
N GLU A 203 18.69 3.85 -11.71
CA GLU A 203 19.51 4.29 -10.58
C GLU A 203 19.02 5.59 -9.95
N ASP A 204 18.54 6.57 -10.74
CA ASP A 204 17.90 7.78 -10.18
C ASP A 204 16.66 7.43 -9.35
N THR A 205 15.83 6.53 -9.87
CA THR A 205 14.65 6.06 -9.15
C THR A 205 15.06 5.29 -7.89
N ARG A 206 16.08 4.42 -7.97
CA ARG A 206 16.63 3.72 -6.81
C ARG A 206 17.13 4.69 -5.74
N GLN A 207 17.89 5.72 -6.12
CA GLN A 207 18.35 6.75 -5.18
C GLN A 207 17.18 7.48 -4.52
N ALA A 208 16.15 7.87 -5.29
CA ALA A 208 14.95 8.48 -4.73
C ALA A 208 14.22 7.57 -3.73
N LEU A 209 14.16 6.26 -3.98
CA LEU A 209 13.58 5.27 -3.07
C LEU A 209 14.42 5.09 -1.80
N LEU A 210 15.75 5.14 -1.90
CA LEU A 210 16.65 5.11 -0.73
C LEU A 210 16.52 6.37 0.11
N GLU A 211 16.46 7.54 -0.52
CA GLU A 211 16.18 8.83 0.15
C GLU A 211 14.85 8.76 0.92
N ALA A 212 13.79 8.23 0.30
CA ALA A 212 12.49 8.04 0.96
C ALA A 212 12.61 7.16 2.21
N LYS A 213 13.27 6.00 2.09
CA LYS A 213 13.54 5.09 3.23
C LYS A 213 14.30 5.77 4.35
N HIS A 214 15.32 6.57 4.02
CA HIS A 214 16.12 7.27 5.01
C HIS A 214 15.29 8.28 5.83
N THR A 215 14.22 8.83 5.25
CA THR A 215 13.29 9.73 5.94
C THR A 215 12.14 9.03 6.66
N GLY A 216 12.11 7.70 6.70
CA GLY A 216 11.06 6.92 7.35
C GLY A 216 9.81 6.70 6.49
N VAL A 217 9.91 6.92 5.17
CA VAL A 217 8.87 6.53 4.20
C VAL A 217 9.22 5.16 3.65
N HIS A 218 8.28 4.23 3.71
CA HIS A 218 8.42 2.88 3.17
C HIS A 218 7.88 2.86 1.73
N PRO A 219 8.72 2.80 0.68
CA PRO A 219 8.22 2.64 -0.67
C PRO A 219 7.90 1.18 -0.98
N PHE A 220 6.82 0.95 -1.72
CA PHE A 220 6.40 -0.36 -2.19
C PHE A 220 5.87 -0.27 -3.63
N CYS A 221 6.24 -1.22 -4.49
CA CYS A 221 5.76 -1.26 -5.88
C CYS A 221 4.74 -2.38 -6.10
N ILE A 222 3.62 -2.05 -6.72
CA ILE A 222 2.66 -3.00 -7.27
C ILE A 222 2.67 -2.82 -8.78
N THR A 223 3.11 -3.87 -9.50
CA THR A 223 3.20 -3.86 -10.97
C THR A 223 2.39 -5.00 -11.56
N ILE A 224 1.93 -4.82 -12.81
CA ILE A 224 1.32 -5.87 -13.64
C ILE A 224 2.31 -6.33 -14.74
N ASP A 225 3.53 -5.78 -14.78
CA ASP A 225 4.58 -6.18 -15.71
C ASP A 225 5.27 -7.48 -15.28
N HIS A 226 5.02 -8.55 -16.04
CA HIS A 226 5.70 -9.84 -15.84
C HIS A 226 7.23 -9.75 -16.01
N LYS A 227 7.76 -8.72 -16.70
CA LYS A 227 9.20 -8.47 -16.83
C LYS A 227 9.78 -7.66 -15.66
N GLY A 228 8.95 -7.24 -14.71
CA GLY A 228 9.36 -6.47 -13.54
C GLY A 228 10.45 -7.14 -12.70
N HIS A 229 10.53 -8.48 -12.73
CA HIS A 229 11.53 -9.25 -11.98
C HIS A 229 12.98 -8.93 -12.34
N ASP A 230 13.25 -8.39 -13.53
CA ASP A 230 14.63 -8.12 -13.98
C ASP A 230 15.22 -6.85 -13.34
N TYR A 231 14.39 -5.86 -12.98
CA TYR A 231 14.85 -4.53 -12.54
C TYR A 231 14.26 -4.08 -11.20
N LEU A 232 13.06 -4.52 -10.82
CA LEU A 232 12.43 -4.13 -9.55
C LEU A 232 13.22 -4.57 -8.30
N PRO A 233 13.86 -5.76 -8.25
CA PRO A 233 14.71 -6.12 -7.12
C PRO A 233 15.85 -5.14 -6.89
N HIS A 234 16.44 -4.60 -7.97
CA HIS A 234 17.51 -3.60 -7.87
C HIS A 234 16.98 -2.26 -7.37
N MET A 235 15.80 -1.82 -7.85
CA MET A 235 15.21 -0.53 -7.49
C MET A 235 14.59 -0.50 -6.08
N TYR A 236 13.67 -1.42 -5.79
CA TYR A 236 12.88 -1.42 -4.56
C TYR A 236 13.53 -2.30 -3.47
N GLY A 237 14.38 -3.24 -3.85
CA GLY A 237 14.85 -4.34 -3.02
C GLY A 237 13.94 -5.56 -3.14
N ALA A 238 14.48 -6.74 -2.85
CA ALA A 238 13.84 -8.03 -3.11
C ALA A 238 12.45 -8.24 -2.46
N VAL A 239 12.10 -7.44 -1.44
CA VAL A 239 10.88 -7.61 -0.64
C VAL A 239 9.86 -6.47 -0.76
N ASN A 240 10.19 -5.39 -1.47
CA ASN A 240 9.37 -4.17 -1.53
C ASN A 240 8.65 -4.00 -2.88
N TYR A 241 8.38 -5.11 -3.56
CA TYR A 241 7.55 -5.12 -4.77
C TYR A 241 6.70 -6.39 -4.83
N THR A 242 5.60 -6.32 -5.57
CA THR A 242 4.82 -7.48 -5.97
C THR A 242 4.41 -7.35 -7.43
N VAL A 243 4.56 -8.44 -8.17
CA VAL A 243 4.03 -8.58 -9.53
C VAL A 243 2.66 -9.22 -9.43
N ILE A 244 1.68 -8.62 -10.07
CA ILE A 244 0.28 -9.06 -10.07
C ILE A 244 -0.10 -9.40 -11.50
N GLU A 245 -0.23 -10.69 -11.76
CA GLU A 245 -0.69 -11.17 -13.07
C GLU A 245 -2.20 -10.99 -13.26
N ASP A 246 -2.91 -10.89 -12.14
CA ASP A 246 -4.36 -10.82 -12.09
C ASP A 246 -4.82 -9.99 -10.90
N VAL A 247 -5.71 -9.04 -11.15
CA VAL A 247 -6.35 -8.15 -10.17
C VAL A 247 -6.93 -8.96 -8.99
N ARG A 248 -7.36 -10.21 -9.20
CA ARG A 248 -7.83 -11.13 -8.15
C ARG A 248 -6.80 -11.45 -7.06
N GLN A 249 -5.51 -11.26 -7.33
CA GLN A 249 -4.44 -11.51 -6.35
C GLN A 249 -4.19 -10.33 -5.42
N LEU A 250 -4.67 -9.12 -5.75
CA LEU A 250 -4.51 -7.92 -4.93
C LEU A 250 -4.91 -8.11 -3.46
N PRO A 251 -6.05 -8.74 -3.12
CA PRO A 251 -6.51 -8.81 -1.74
C PRO A 251 -5.49 -9.48 -0.83
N VAL A 252 -4.96 -10.63 -1.28
CA VAL A 252 -3.97 -11.41 -0.54
C VAL A 252 -2.64 -10.66 -0.45
N ARG A 253 -2.16 -10.13 -1.57
CA ARG A 253 -0.86 -9.43 -1.64
C ARG A 253 -0.84 -8.17 -0.79
N VAL A 254 -1.90 -7.36 -0.86
CA VAL A 254 -2.02 -6.13 -0.09
C VAL A 254 -2.13 -6.47 1.39
N SER A 255 -2.94 -7.46 1.76
CA SER A 255 -3.02 -7.95 3.13
C SER A 255 -1.66 -8.37 3.70
N ASP A 256 -0.81 -9.03 2.90
CA ASP A 256 0.56 -9.38 3.29
C ASP A 256 1.46 -8.16 3.51
N ILE A 257 1.35 -7.13 2.66
CA ILE A 257 2.11 -5.87 2.81
C ILE A 257 1.75 -5.21 4.14
N TYR A 258 0.46 -5.06 4.42
CA TYR A 258 0.00 -4.44 5.66
C TYR A 258 0.44 -5.27 6.87
N ARG A 259 0.31 -6.61 6.84
CA ARG A 259 0.80 -7.47 7.91
C ARG A 259 2.27 -7.25 8.24
N ARG A 260 3.13 -7.15 7.22
CA ARG A 260 4.58 -6.93 7.41
C ARG A 260 4.91 -5.57 8.01
N LEU A 261 4.11 -4.54 7.70
CA LEU A 261 4.33 -3.18 8.17
C LEU A 261 3.71 -2.91 9.54
N THR A 262 2.72 -3.71 9.97
CA THR A 262 2.05 -3.60 11.26
C THR A 262 2.48 -4.62 12.31
N ALA A 263 3.25 -5.64 11.93
CA ALA A 263 3.76 -6.69 12.84
C ALA A 263 4.83 -6.14 13.80
#